data_AF-A0A5N5I301-F1
#
_entry.id   AF-A0A5N5I301-F1
#
_cell.length_a   1.000
_cell.length_b   1.000
_cell.length_c   1.000
_cell.angle_alpha   90.00
_cell.angle_beta   90.00
_cell.angle_gamma   90.00
#
_symmetry.space_group_name_H-M   'P 1'
#
loop_
_entity.id
_entity.type
_entity.pdbx_description
1 polymer ?
#
loop_
_entity_poly.entity_id
_entity_poly.type
_entity_poly.pdbx_seq_one_letter_code
_entity_poly.pdbx_strand_id
1 'polypeptide(L)'
;MFQRPKVLSVEDKLAVLGCKDLERRIVKAEMDLTLAKSQGYLKNHLQQKVSSSGRLLAVIGVYTGFGSHLNRNMFRGSWMPKGDALRKLEERGIVIRFVIGRSANRGDSLDRNVDKESHLTKDFLILEGHEEAQEEMPKKAKFFFSTAVQKWDAEFYVKVDDSINLDLEGLIGLLEHRRAQEGAYIGCMKSGDVISEEYILYHPISLCNLILFSTLFLDLEVHKTISNPWDKA
;
A
#
# COMPACT_ATOMS: atom_id res chain seq x y z
N MET A 1 23.68 36.27 35.54
CA MET A 1 24.32 36.18 34.21
C MET A 1 23.48 35.20 33.39
N PHE A 2 22.54 35.69 32.58
CA PHE A 2 21.66 34.82 31.79
C PHE A 2 22.45 34.25 30.61
N GLN A 3 22.66 32.94 30.57
CA GLN A 3 23.19 32.28 29.38
C GLN A 3 22.14 32.39 28.27
N ARG A 4 22.54 32.96 27.12
CA ARG A 4 21.71 32.93 25.91
C ARG A 4 21.47 31.48 25.50
N PRO A 5 20.23 31.08 25.16
CA PRO A 5 19.98 29.76 24.62
C PRO A 5 20.79 29.56 23.34
N LYS A 6 21.60 28.48 23.31
CA LYS A 6 22.34 28.08 22.11
C LYS A 6 21.33 27.62 21.06
N VAL A 7 21.32 28.29 19.92
CA VAL A 7 20.57 27.83 18.74
C VAL A 7 21.28 26.59 18.23
N LEU A 8 20.71 25.41 18.48
CA LEU A 8 21.21 24.14 17.95
C LEU A 8 20.96 24.12 16.45
N SER A 9 22.01 23.86 15.66
CA SER A 9 21.84 23.71 14.22
C SER A 9 21.06 22.44 13.90
N VAL A 10 20.58 22.32 12.67
CA VAL A 10 19.85 21.14 12.20
C VAL A 10 20.73 19.88 12.39
N GLU A 11 22.03 20.00 12.13
CA GLU A 11 23.04 18.96 12.30
C GLU A 11 23.21 18.51 13.76
N ASP A 12 23.08 19.44 14.72
CA ASP A 12 23.11 19.13 16.15
C ASP A 12 21.84 18.40 16.59
N LYS A 13 20.68 18.81 16.07
CA LYS A 13 19.39 18.14 16.35
C LYS A 13 19.35 16.72 15.78
N LEU A 14 19.84 16.53 14.56
CA LEU A 14 19.95 15.21 13.90
C LEU A 14 20.96 14.28 14.60
N ALA A 15 22.04 14.85 15.16
CA ALA A 15 22.97 14.09 15.99
C ALA A 15 22.32 13.59 17.28
N VAL A 16 21.51 14.45 17.94
CA VAL A 16 20.79 14.12 19.18
C VAL A 16 19.71 13.05 18.95
N LEU A 17 19.06 13.04 17.78
CA LEU A 17 18.03 12.06 17.42
C LEU A 17 18.58 10.75 16.83
N GLY A 18 19.91 10.63 16.63
CA GLY A 18 20.51 9.45 16.00
C GLY A 18 20.18 9.28 14.50
N CYS A 19 19.63 10.31 13.86
CA CYS A 19 19.08 10.25 12.49
C CYS A 19 20.12 10.38 11.37
N LYS A 20 21.41 10.59 11.68
CA LYS A 20 22.48 10.73 10.66
C LYS A 20 22.64 9.50 9.76
N ASP A 21 22.23 8.32 10.23
CA ASP A 21 22.18 7.11 9.40
C ASP A 21 20.98 7.11 8.45
N LEU A 22 19.85 7.64 8.91
CA LEU A 22 18.61 7.71 8.13
C LEU A 22 18.77 8.66 6.93
N GLU A 23 19.36 9.84 7.12
CA GLU A 23 19.64 10.77 6.03
C GLU A 23 20.55 10.15 4.96
N ARG A 24 21.62 9.46 5.38
CA ARG A 24 22.51 8.75 4.45
C ARG A 24 21.77 7.66 3.68
N ARG A 25 20.86 6.94 4.33
CA ARG A 25 20.04 5.90 3.69
C ARG A 25 19.02 6.50 2.71
N ILE A 26 18.44 7.66 3.02
CA ILE A 26 17.53 8.39 2.13
C ILE A 26 18.28 8.83 0.87
N VAL A 27 19.40 9.54 1.04
CA VAL A 27 20.22 10.01 -0.10
C VAL A 27 20.68 8.85 -0.97
N LYS A 28 21.11 7.74 -0.36
CA LYS A 28 21.49 6.53 -1.10
C LYS A 28 20.31 5.97 -1.90
N ALA A 29 19.14 5.85 -1.28
CA ALA A 29 17.94 5.36 -1.97
C ALA A 29 17.49 6.29 -3.11
N GLU A 30 17.64 7.61 -2.95
CA GLU A 30 17.36 8.59 -4.00
C GLU A 30 18.35 8.49 -5.18
N MET A 31 19.63 8.28 -4.89
CA MET A 31 20.65 8.02 -5.91
C MET A 31 20.38 6.71 -6.67
N ASP A 32 20.08 5.63 -5.96
CA ASP A 32 19.73 4.33 -6.55
C ASP A 32 18.47 4.45 -7.43
N LEU A 33 17.46 5.20 -6.96
CA LEU A 33 16.24 5.47 -7.73
C LEU A 33 16.53 6.30 -8.99
N THR A 34 17.39 7.31 -8.89
CA THR A 34 17.78 8.16 -10.01
C THR A 34 18.57 7.36 -11.05
N LEU A 35 19.48 6.51 -10.60
CA LEU A 35 20.24 5.59 -11.44
C LEU A 35 19.29 4.64 -12.19
N ALA A 36 18.38 3.98 -11.47
CA ALA A 36 17.38 3.09 -12.07
C ALA A 36 16.49 3.81 -13.10
N LYS A 37 16.05 5.04 -12.81
CA LYS A 37 15.30 5.86 -13.77
C LYS A 37 16.12 6.17 -15.04
N SER A 38 17.38 6.58 -14.89
CA SER A 38 18.27 6.92 -16.01
C SER A 38 18.61 5.72 -16.90
N GLN A 39 18.70 4.52 -16.32
CA GLN A 39 18.93 3.26 -17.03
C GLN A 39 17.67 2.73 -17.73
N GLY A 40 16.56 3.46 -17.64
CA GLY A 40 15.28 3.04 -18.21
C GLY A 40 14.73 1.79 -17.54
N TYR A 41 15.13 1.45 -16.31
CA TYR A 41 14.70 0.22 -15.63
C TYR A 41 13.17 0.14 -15.51
N LEU A 42 12.51 1.27 -15.21
CA LEU A 42 11.05 1.36 -15.23
C LEU A 42 10.49 1.24 -16.65
N LYS A 43 11.08 1.95 -17.62
CA LYS A 43 10.57 2.03 -19.00
C LYS A 43 10.72 0.72 -19.76
N ASN A 44 11.86 0.05 -19.64
CA ASN A 44 12.18 -1.21 -20.30
C ASN A 44 11.45 -2.39 -19.66
N HIS A 45 11.30 -2.43 -18.33
CA HIS A 45 10.55 -3.49 -17.66
C HIS A 45 9.04 -3.36 -17.90
N LEU A 46 8.51 -2.13 -17.98
CA LEU A 46 7.14 -1.86 -18.42
C LEU A 46 6.98 -2.21 -19.91
N GLN A 47 7.85 -1.72 -20.81
CA GLN A 47 7.76 -2.00 -22.26
C GLN A 47 7.87 -3.48 -22.61
N GLN A 48 8.69 -4.25 -21.89
CA GLN A 48 8.85 -5.69 -22.13
C GLN A 48 7.62 -6.50 -21.68
N LYS A 49 6.82 -6.01 -20.71
CA LYS A 49 5.53 -6.61 -20.31
C LYS A 49 4.32 -6.11 -21.10
N VAL A 50 4.35 -4.85 -21.57
CA VAL A 50 3.31 -4.22 -22.42
C VAL A 50 3.13 -4.99 -23.74
N SER A 51 4.14 -5.73 -24.20
CA SER A 51 4.08 -6.48 -25.46
C SER A 51 3.21 -7.75 -25.42
N SER A 52 2.77 -8.26 -24.27
CA SER A 52 2.05 -9.55 -24.17
C SER A 52 0.63 -9.48 -23.62
N SER A 53 0.17 -8.33 -23.13
CA SER A 53 -1.19 -8.12 -22.63
C SER A 53 -1.46 -6.62 -22.66
N GLY A 54 -2.60 -6.19 -23.21
CA GLY A 54 -3.02 -4.79 -23.13
C GLY A 54 -3.01 -4.29 -21.68
N ARG A 55 -2.75 -2.99 -21.49
CA ARG A 55 -2.76 -2.34 -20.18
C ARG A 55 -4.13 -2.52 -19.53
N LEU A 56 -4.14 -3.02 -18.30
CA LEU A 56 -5.37 -3.28 -17.55
C LEU A 56 -6.03 -1.96 -17.14
N LEU A 57 -7.35 -1.96 -17.00
CA LEU A 57 -8.07 -0.84 -16.39
C LEU A 57 -7.68 -0.72 -14.92
N ALA A 58 -7.79 -1.81 -14.15
CA ALA A 58 -7.61 -1.73 -12.71
C ALA A 58 -7.10 -3.01 -12.06
N VAL A 59 -6.33 -2.84 -10.98
CA VAL A 59 -6.00 -3.88 -10.00
C VAL A 59 -6.63 -3.48 -8.67
N ILE A 60 -7.55 -4.30 -8.18
CA ILE A 60 -8.30 -4.10 -6.94
C ILE A 60 -7.78 -5.08 -5.89
N GLY A 61 -7.18 -4.56 -4.84
CA GLY A 61 -6.72 -5.31 -3.68
C GLY A 61 -7.69 -5.21 -2.53
N VAL A 62 -8.36 -6.30 -2.20
CA VAL A 62 -9.22 -6.43 -1.03
C VAL A 62 -8.38 -6.94 0.13
N TYR A 63 -8.10 -6.11 1.12
CA TYR A 63 -7.32 -6.52 2.28
C TYR A 63 -8.02 -7.67 2.99
N THR A 64 -7.25 -8.54 3.62
CA THR A 64 -7.77 -9.64 4.43
C THR A 64 -6.68 -10.10 5.39
N GLY A 65 -7.06 -10.75 6.49
CA GLY A 65 -6.12 -11.38 7.42
C GLY A 65 -6.46 -12.85 7.69
N PHE A 66 -5.70 -13.50 8.57
CA PHE A 66 -5.90 -14.90 8.92
C PHE A 66 -7.29 -15.18 9.53
N GLY A 67 -7.81 -14.26 10.34
CA GLY A 67 -9.15 -14.37 10.95
C GLY A 67 -10.31 -14.10 9.99
N SER A 68 -10.06 -13.53 8.81
CA SER A 68 -11.11 -13.02 7.91
C SER A 68 -11.67 -14.08 6.94
N HIS A 69 -11.49 -15.38 7.20
CA HIS A 69 -11.95 -16.45 6.28
C HIS A 69 -13.46 -16.40 6.01
N LEU A 70 -14.27 -16.13 7.03
CA LEU A 70 -15.72 -15.97 6.88
C LEU A 70 -16.07 -14.76 6.00
N ASN A 71 -15.38 -13.63 6.18
CA ASN A 71 -15.60 -12.43 5.36
C ASN A 71 -15.26 -12.71 3.89
N ARG A 72 -14.15 -13.40 3.61
CA ARG A 72 -13.80 -13.80 2.24
C ARG A 72 -14.90 -14.63 1.60
N ASN A 73 -15.44 -15.62 2.32
CA ASN A 73 -16.52 -16.46 1.82
C ASN A 73 -17.81 -15.66 1.58
N MET A 74 -18.14 -14.73 2.47
CA MET A 74 -19.28 -13.82 2.30
C MET A 74 -19.11 -12.93 1.07
N PHE A 75 -17.92 -12.40 0.81
CA PHE A 75 -17.64 -11.57 -0.37
C PHE A 75 -17.77 -12.38 -1.66
N ARG A 76 -17.20 -13.60 -1.70
CA ARG A 76 -17.38 -14.55 -2.82
C ARG A 76 -18.83 -15.02 -3.02
N GLY A 77 -19.65 -14.90 -1.97
CA GLY A 77 -21.08 -15.19 -2.01
C GLY A 77 -21.94 -13.99 -2.41
N SER A 78 -21.34 -12.80 -2.54
CA SER A 78 -22.05 -11.55 -2.83
C SER A 78 -21.43 -10.82 -4.02
N TRP A 79 -20.54 -9.86 -3.78
CA TRP A 79 -20.09 -8.90 -4.79
C TRP A 79 -18.77 -9.29 -5.48
N MET A 80 -17.96 -10.15 -4.86
CA MET A 80 -16.67 -10.55 -5.43
C MET A 80 -16.85 -11.77 -6.35
N PRO A 81 -16.53 -11.66 -7.65
CA PRO A 81 -16.70 -12.76 -8.58
C PRO A 81 -15.71 -13.90 -8.29
N LYS A 82 -16.12 -15.12 -8.66
CA LYS A 82 -15.33 -16.35 -8.49
C LYS A 82 -15.39 -17.22 -9.75
N GLY A 83 -14.41 -18.10 -9.90
CA GLY A 83 -14.36 -19.06 -11.02
C GLY A 83 -14.47 -18.36 -12.37
N ASP A 84 -15.42 -18.79 -13.21
CA ASP A 84 -15.59 -18.24 -14.56
C ASP A 84 -15.98 -16.76 -14.58
N ALA A 85 -16.73 -16.27 -13.58
CA ALA A 85 -17.07 -14.86 -13.49
C ALA A 85 -15.83 -13.99 -13.21
N LEU A 86 -14.90 -14.50 -12.40
CA LEU A 86 -13.62 -13.82 -12.14
C LEU A 86 -12.77 -13.76 -13.41
N ARG A 87 -12.69 -14.87 -14.15
CA ARG A 87 -11.96 -14.92 -15.43
C ARG A 87 -12.52 -13.93 -16.45
N LYS A 88 -13.85 -13.85 -16.58
CA LYS A 88 -14.50 -12.85 -17.46
C LYS A 88 -14.22 -11.42 -17.05
N LEU A 89 -14.09 -11.14 -15.75
CA LEU A 89 -13.71 -9.82 -15.26
C LEU A 89 -12.25 -9.48 -15.64
N GLU A 90 -11.36 -10.47 -15.55
CA GLU A 90 -9.95 -10.30 -15.95
C GLU A 90 -9.79 -10.06 -17.45
N GLU A 91 -10.61 -10.73 -18.27
CA GLU A 91 -10.69 -10.47 -19.72
C GLU A 91 -11.16 -9.04 -20.04
N ARG A 92 -11.98 -8.43 -19.18
CA ARG A 92 -12.36 -6.99 -19.26
C ARG A 92 -11.23 -6.05 -18.79
N GLY A 93 -10.08 -6.59 -18.40
CA GLY A 93 -8.92 -5.83 -17.96
C GLY A 93 -8.98 -5.42 -16.49
N ILE A 94 -9.71 -6.15 -15.64
CA ILE A 94 -9.83 -5.85 -14.21
C ILE A 94 -9.40 -7.06 -13.39
N VAL A 95 -8.41 -6.88 -12.53
CA VAL A 95 -7.92 -7.91 -11.62
C VAL A 95 -8.39 -7.59 -10.22
N ILE A 96 -9.08 -8.52 -9.56
CA ILE A 96 -9.44 -8.41 -8.14
C ILE A 96 -8.82 -9.54 -7.35
N ARG A 97 -8.17 -9.22 -6.23
CA ARG A 97 -7.48 -10.21 -5.38
C ARG A 97 -7.64 -9.90 -3.90
N PHE A 98 -7.77 -10.94 -3.08
CA PHE A 98 -7.56 -10.85 -1.64
C PHE A 98 -6.08 -10.66 -1.33
N VAL A 99 -5.75 -9.60 -0.59
CA VAL A 99 -4.38 -9.21 -0.27
C VAL A 99 -4.06 -9.59 1.16
N ILE A 100 -3.12 -10.51 1.32
CA ILE A 100 -2.67 -11.03 2.60
C ILE A 100 -1.15 -11.20 2.58
N GLY A 101 -0.49 -10.89 3.67
CA GLY A 101 0.89 -11.25 3.93
C GLY A 101 1.00 -12.66 4.49
N ARG A 102 2.05 -12.88 5.25
CA ARG A 102 2.47 -14.18 5.78
C ARG A 102 2.56 -14.13 7.29
N SER A 103 2.57 -15.29 7.94
CA SER A 103 2.72 -15.34 9.38
C SER A 103 4.16 -15.02 9.78
N ALA A 104 4.35 -14.64 11.05
CA ALA A 104 5.67 -14.47 11.64
C ALA A 104 6.51 -15.76 11.53
N ASN A 105 5.84 -16.91 11.71
CA ASN A 105 6.44 -18.22 11.63
C ASN A 105 6.15 -18.87 10.27
N ARG A 106 6.99 -18.53 9.28
CA ARG A 106 6.79 -18.99 7.89
C ARG A 106 6.56 -20.49 7.77
N GLY A 107 5.50 -20.85 7.05
CA GLY A 107 5.12 -22.24 6.80
C GLY A 107 4.41 -22.93 7.96
N ASP A 108 3.94 -22.16 8.95
CA ASP A 108 3.02 -22.63 9.99
C ASP A 108 1.63 -23.00 9.43
N SER A 109 0.70 -23.33 10.33
CA SER A 109 -0.66 -23.70 9.93
C SER A 109 -1.43 -22.55 9.30
N LEU A 110 -1.17 -21.30 9.70
CA LEU A 110 -1.81 -20.11 9.15
C LEU A 110 -1.41 -19.93 7.68
N ASP A 111 -0.11 -19.97 7.39
CA ASP A 111 0.41 -19.90 6.03
C ASP A 111 -0.12 -21.06 5.17
N ARG A 112 -0.08 -22.30 5.66
CA ARG A 112 -0.56 -23.47 4.92
C ARG A 112 -2.05 -23.39 4.59
N ASN A 113 -2.86 -22.84 5.50
CA ASN A 113 -4.29 -22.66 5.27
C ASN A 113 -4.53 -21.63 4.16
N VAL A 114 -3.78 -20.52 4.16
CA VAL A 114 -3.85 -19.51 3.10
C VAL A 114 -3.38 -20.09 1.76
N ASP A 115 -2.27 -20.83 1.74
CA ASP A 115 -1.76 -21.46 0.51
C ASP A 115 -2.76 -22.46 -0.07
N LYS A 116 -3.39 -23.27 0.79
CA LYS A 116 -4.45 -24.20 0.38
C LYS A 116 -5.67 -23.46 -0.18
N GLU A 117 -6.15 -22.43 0.51
CA GLU A 117 -7.29 -21.64 0.05
C GLU A 117 -6.98 -20.94 -1.28
N SER A 118 -5.80 -20.32 -1.38
CA SER A 118 -5.29 -19.67 -2.59
C SER A 118 -5.17 -20.65 -3.76
N HIS A 119 -4.68 -21.87 -3.50
CA HIS A 119 -4.59 -22.90 -4.52
C HIS A 119 -5.97 -23.30 -5.07
N LEU A 120 -7.00 -23.36 -4.22
CA LEU A 120 -8.35 -23.76 -4.61
C LEU A 120 -9.13 -22.64 -5.33
N THR A 121 -8.98 -21.41 -4.84
CA THR A 121 -9.82 -20.27 -5.26
C THR A 121 -9.17 -19.42 -6.33
N LYS A 122 -7.82 -19.42 -6.40
CA LYS A 122 -6.99 -18.63 -7.33
C LYS A 122 -7.23 -17.11 -7.26
N ASP A 123 -7.77 -16.62 -6.14
CA ASP A 123 -8.18 -15.22 -5.97
C ASP A 123 -7.33 -14.43 -4.97
N PHE A 124 -6.15 -14.94 -4.59
CA PHE A 124 -5.24 -14.26 -3.67
C PHE A 124 -4.07 -13.55 -4.36
N LEU A 125 -3.60 -12.49 -3.71
CA LEU A 125 -2.29 -11.89 -3.84
C LEU A 125 -1.58 -12.01 -2.49
N ILE A 126 -0.67 -12.97 -2.40
CA ILE A 126 0.13 -13.18 -1.19
C ILE A 126 1.37 -12.28 -1.23
N LEU A 127 1.55 -11.47 -0.20
CA LEU A 127 2.64 -10.51 -0.06
C LEU A 127 3.79 -11.16 0.72
N GLU A 128 4.71 -11.80 0.01
CA GLU A 128 5.80 -12.55 0.66
C GLU A 128 6.69 -11.71 1.58
N GLY A 129 6.83 -10.40 1.31
CA GLY A 129 7.63 -9.48 2.13
C GLY A 129 6.89 -8.87 3.32
N HIS A 130 5.60 -9.14 3.49
CA HIS A 130 4.77 -8.56 4.55
C HIS A 130 4.39 -9.62 5.57
N GLU A 131 4.60 -9.31 6.85
CA GLU A 131 4.09 -10.08 7.97
C GLU A 131 2.71 -9.55 8.39
N GLU A 132 1.73 -10.46 8.53
CA GLU A 132 0.39 -10.11 9.00
C GLU A 132 0.38 -9.96 10.53
N ALA A 133 0.45 -8.72 10.98
CA ALA A 133 0.26 -8.31 12.37
C ALA A 133 -0.41 -6.93 12.42
N GLN A 134 -1.04 -6.59 13.54
CA GLN A 134 -1.79 -5.33 13.68
C GLN A 134 -0.87 -4.11 13.50
N GLU A 135 0.30 -4.16 14.11
CA GLU A 135 1.37 -3.17 14.04
C GLU A 135 2.01 -3.05 12.64
N GLU A 136 1.87 -4.09 11.82
CA GLU A 136 2.41 -4.13 10.46
C GLU A 136 1.40 -3.64 9.40
N MET A 137 0.13 -3.46 9.76
CA MET A 137 -0.94 -3.01 8.85
C MET A 137 -0.61 -1.72 8.08
N PRO A 138 0.01 -0.69 8.67
CA PRO A 138 0.43 0.51 7.92
C PRO A 138 1.41 0.20 6.78
N LYS A 139 2.24 -0.85 6.92
CA LYS A 139 3.22 -1.25 5.90
C LYS A 139 2.59 -2.06 4.77
N LYS A 140 1.41 -2.67 4.99
CA LYS A 140 0.70 -3.49 3.99
C LYS A 140 0.42 -2.73 2.70
N ALA A 141 0.14 -1.42 2.79
CA ALA A 141 -0.04 -0.55 1.63
C ALA A 141 1.19 -0.49 0.74
N LYS A 142 2.37 -0.29 1.33
CA LYS A 142 3.63 -0.27 0.60
C LYS A 142 3.84 -1.57 -0.17
N PHE A 143 3.70 -2.72 0.51
CA PHE A 143 3.90 -4.03 -0.10
C PHE A 143 2.85 -4.37 -1.15
N PHE A 144 1.58 -4.02 -0.91
CA PHE A 144 0.52 -4.22 -1.88
C PHE A 144 0.83 -3.47 -3.18
N PHE A 145 1.04 -2.15 -3.10
CA PHE A 145 1.23 -1.35 -4.30
C PHE A 145 2.53 -1.70 -5.02
N SER A 146 3.63 -1.92 -4.29
CA SER A 146 4.89 -2.32 -4.91
C SER A 146 4.77 -3.66 -5.66
N THR A 147 4.06 -4.63 -5.07
CA THR A 147 3.87 -5.94 -5.69
C THR A 147 2.90 -5.85 -6.87
N ALA A 148 1.83 -5.07 -6.73
CA ALA A 148 0.83 -4.91 -7.77
C ALA A 148 1.41 -4.26 -9.03
N VAL A 149 2.17 -3.16 -8.91
CA VAL A 149 2.81 -2.49 -10.06
C VAL A 149 3.88 -3.34 -10.73
N GLN A 150 4.55 -4.20 -9.98
CA GLN A 150 5.53 -5.14 -10.55
C GLN A 150 4.84 -6.29 -11.29
N LYS A 151 3.68 -6.74 -10.81
CA LYS A 151 2.98 -7.91 -11.35
C LYS A 151 2.11 -7.55 -12.54
N TRP A 152 1.37 -6.46 -12.46
CA TRP A 152 0.38 -6.02 -13.45
C TRP A 152 0.64 -4.59 -13.89
N ASP A 153 0.55 -4.33 -15.20
CA ASP A 153 0.50 -2.98 -15.75
C ASP A 153 -0.96 -2.54 -15.85
N ALA A 154 -1.37 -1.59 -15.00
CA ALA A 154 -2.74 -1.10 -14.90
C ALA A 154 -2.81 0.43 -14.87
N GLU A 155 -3.97 0.97 -15.22
CA GLU A 155 -4.24 2.41 -15.08
C GLU A 155 -4.52 2.80 -13.63
N PHE A 156 -5.28 1.97 -12.91
CA PHE A 156 -5.67 2.20 -11.52
C PHE A 156 -5.24 1.07 -10.59
N TYR A 157 -4.77 1.44 -9.39
CA TYR A 157 -4.55 0.50 -8.30
C TYR A 157 -5.46 0.90 -7.12
N VAL A 158 -6.34 -0.01 -6.74
CA VAL A 158 -7.41 0.25 -5.78
C VAL A 158 -7.19 -0.58 -4.52
N LYS A 159 -7.25 0.06 -3.36
CA LYS A 159 -7.27 -0.62 -2.05
C LYS A 159 -8.69 -0.63 -1.48
N VAL A 160 -9.11 -1.78 -0.98
CA VAL A 160 -10.45 -2.02 -0.40
C VAL A 160 -10.27 -2.76 0.92
N ASP A 161 -10.94 -2.32 1.98
CA ASP A 161 -10.90 -3.02 3.28
C ASP A 161 -11.87 -4.22 3.33
N ASP A 162 -11.62 -5.19 4.23
CA ASP A 162 -12.41 -6.44 4.34
C ASP A 162 -13.79 -6.30 4.98
N SER A 163 -14.20 -5.07 5.31
CA SER A 163 -15.51 -4.75 5.87
C SER A 163 -16.42 -3.99 4.90
N ILE A 164 -15.99 -3.77 3.66
CA ILE A 164 -16.70 -2.95 2.68
C ILE A 164 -17.27 -3.84 1.57
N ASN A 165 -18.57 -3.70 1.31
CA ASN A 165 -19.19 -4.25 0.12
C ASN A 165 -19.07 -3.22 -1.02
N LEU A 166 -18.59 -3.67 -2.17
CA LEU A 166 -18.42 -2.80 -3.34
C LEU A 166 -19.53 -3.02 -4.37
N ASP A 167 -20.07 -1.91 -4.88
CA ASP A 167 -20.72 -1.91 -6.17
C ASP A 167 -19.65 -1.97 -7.26
N LEU A 168 -19.32 -3.19 -7.71
CA LEU A 168 -18.24 -3.44 -8.64
C LEU A 168 -18.49 -2.77 -10.00
N GLU A 169 -19.69 -2.84 -10.54
CA GLU A 169 -20.00 -2.21 -11.84
C GLU A 169 -20.02 -0.69 -11.74
N GLY A 170 -20.52 -0.14 -10.63
CA GLY A 170 -20.43 1.29 -10.34
C GLY A 170 -18.98 1.78 -10.24
N LEU A 171 -18.10 1.02 -9.57
CA LEU A 171 -16.67 1.32 -9.51
C LEU A 171 -16.05 1.28 -10.91
N ILE A 172 -16.31 0.24 -11.71
CA ILE A 172 -15.76 0.11 -13.06
C ILE A 172 -16.16 1.32 -13.92
N GLY A 173 -17.43 1.70 -13.90
CA GLY A 173 -17.91 2.88 -14.64
C GLY A 173 -17.23 4.18 -14.19
N LEU A 174 -16.97 4.34 -12.89
CA LEU A 174 -16.20 5.47 -12.36
C LEU A 174 -14.77 5.50 -12.91
N LEU A 175 -14.08 4.34 -12.94
CA LEU A 175 -12.70 4.25 -13.42
C LEU A 175 -12.61 4.50 -14.92
N GLU A 176 -13.54 3.94 -15.70
CA GLU A 176 -13.62 4.16 -17.15
C GLU A 176 -13.79 5.65 -17.48
N HIS A 177 -14.66 6.34 -16.74
CA HIS A 177 -14.87 7.78 -16.92
C HIS A 177 -13.62 8.62 -16.61
N ARG A 178 -12.73 8.13 -15.74
CA ARG A 178 -11.53 8.86 -15.29
C ARG A 178 -10.24 8.47 -16.00
N ARG A 179 -10.27 7.55 -16.98
CA ARG A 179 -9.07 7.17 -17.77
C ARG A 179 -8.31 8.36 -18.37
N ALA A 180 -9.04 9.41 -18.75
CA ALA A 180 -8.47 10.62 -19.37
C ALA A 180 -7.87 11.62 -18.36
N GLN A 181 -7.99 11.38 -17.05
CA GLN A 181 -7.47 12.25 -16.01
C GLN A 181 -6.13 11.71 -15.49
N GLU A 182 -5.07 12.50 -15.65
CA GLU A 182 -3.76 12.19 -15.09
C GLU A 182 -3.73 12.53 -13.59
N GLY A 183 -3.19 11.64 -12.75
CA GLY A 183 -2.90 11.91 -11.33
C GLY A 183 -4.12 11.88 -10.41
N ALA A 184 -5.09 11.00 -10.66
CA ALA A 184 -6.28 10.88 -9.83
C ALA A 184 -5.99 10.09 -8.53
N TYR A 185 -6.01 10.79 -7.39
CA TYR A 185 -6.23 10.18 -6.08
C TYR A 185 -7.70 10.33 -5.70
N ILE A 186 -8.39 9.22 -5.42
CA ILE A 186 -9.82 9.21 -5.11
C ILE A 186 -10.03 8.40 -3.83
N GLY A 187 -10.65 9.01 -2.84
CA GLY A 187 -10.93 8.35 -1.57
C GLY A 187 -11.64 9.26 -0.58
N CYS A 188 -12.25 8.65 0.44
CA CYS A 188 -12.76 9.39 1.59
C CYS A 188 -11.57 9.80 2.46
N MET A 189 -11.07 11.02 2.29
CA MET A 189 -10.00 11.57 3.11
C MET A 189 -10.53 11.91 4.50
N LYS A 190 -9.79 11.55 5.57
CA LYS A 190 -10.04 12.14 6.90
C LYS A 190 -9.58 13.60 6.87
N SER A 191 -10.46 14.50 7.32
CA SER A 191 -10.14 15.89 7.57
C SER A 191 -9.52 16.04 8.96
N GLY A 192 -8.31 16.60 9.04
CA GLY A 192 -7.60 16.88 10.29
C GLY A 192 -6.26 17.56 9.99
N ASP A 193 -5.64 18.15 11.01
CA ASP A 193 -4.34 18.82 10.86
C ASP A 193 -3.28 17.81 10.42
N VAL A 194 -2.73 18.02 9.23
CA VAL A 194 -1.55 17.28 8.76
C VAL A 194 -0.35 17.92 9.46
N ILE A 195 0.20 17.25 10.48
CA ILE A 195 1.50 17.63 11.03
C ILE A 195 2.54 17.32 9.95
N SER A 196 2.85 18.33 9.15
CA SER A 196 4.01 18.30 8.27
C SER A 196 5.22 18.69 9.11
N GLU A 197 6.01 17.71 9.52
CA GLU A 197 7.42 18.01 9.75
C GLU A 197 8.01 18.37 8.39
N GLU A 198 8.36 19.64 8.27
CA GLU A 198 8.79 20.34 7.08
C GLU A 198 10.15 19.84 6.59
N TYR A 199 10.24 18.58 6.11
CA TYR A 199 11.24 18.05 5.16
C TYR A 199 10.79 16.67 4.64
N ILE A 200 9.69 16.62 3.89
CA ILE A 200 9.44 15.52 2.95
C ILE A 200 8.99 16.15 1.64
N LEU A 201 9.97 16.61 0.85
CA LEU A 201 9.75 16.82 -0.58
C LEU A 201 9.50 15.43 -1.18
N TYR A 202 8.23 15.05 -1.28
CA TYR A 202 7.82 14.01 -2.19
C TYR A 202 8.28 14.44 -3.58
N HIS A 203 9.44 13.95 -4.01
CA HIS A 203 9.74 13.91 -5.43
C HIS A 203 8.53 13.25 -6.09
N PRO A 204 7.98 13.83 -7.18
CA PRO A 204 6.81 13.30 -7.83
C PRO A 204 7.16 11.90 -8.32
N ILE A 205 6.81 10.89 -7.51
CA ILE A 205 6.46 9.58 -8.01
C ILE A 205 5.32 9.95 -8.94
N SER A 206 5.58 9.90 -10.25
CA SER A 206 4.57 9.95 -11.29
C SER A 206 3.35 9.21 -10.76
N LEU A 207 2.34 9.97 -10.34
CA LEU A 207 1.26 9.47 -9.49
C LEU A 207 0.55 8.38 -10.29
N CYS A 208 0.85 7.11 -9.99
CA CYS A 208 -0.05 6.03 -10.36
C CYS A 208 -1.40 6.40 -9.77
N ASN A 209 -2.45 6.39 -10.59
CA ASN A 209 -3.79 6.72 -10.13
C ASN A 209 -4.18 5.73 -9.01
N LEU A 210 -4.13 6.21 -7.77
CA LEU A 210 -4.29 5.41 -6.56
C LEU A 210 -5.66 5.72 -5.97
N ILE A 211 -6.49 4.71 -5.78
CA ILE A 211 -7.82 4.91 -5.20
C ILE A 211 -7.86 4.16 -3.88
N LEU A 212 -8.01 4.90 -2.79
CA LEU A 212 -8.04 4.37 -1.42
C LEU A 212 -9.46 4.51 -0.86
N PHE A 213 -10.18 3.40 -0.75
CA PHE A 213 -11.41 3.33 0.03
C PHE A 213 -11.08 2.79 1.42
N SER A 214 -10.52 3.63 2.30
CA SER A 214 -10.33 3.28 3.71
C SER A 214 -10.53 4.47 4.63
N THR A 215 -11.12 4.21 5.80
CA THR A 215 -11.28 5.15 6.92
C THR A 215 -10.01 5.34 7.75
N LEU A 216 -8.92 4.60 7.50
CA LEU A 216 -7.63 4.80 8.16
C LEU A 216 -6.50 4.88 7.13
N PHE A 217 -6.03 6.11 6.89
CA PHE A 217 -4.68 6.36 6.41
C PHE A 217 -4.08 7.41 7.33
N LEU A 218 -3.63 6.96 8.50
CA LEU A 218 -2.68 7.61 9.42
C LEU A 218 -2.74 6.79 10.72
N ASP A 219 -1.75 5.92 10.90
CA ASP A 219 -1.23 5.54 12.21
C ASP A 219 0.24 5.18 11.97
N LEU A 220 1.07 6.22 11.87
CA LEU A 220 2.50 6.10 12.17
C LEU A 220 2.58 6.23 13.69
N GLU A 221 2.77 5.11 14.36
CA GLU A 221 2.83 5.05 15.81
C GLU A 221 4.12 5.72 16.30
N VAL A 222 3.96 6.87 16.95
CA VAL A 222 4.99 7.55 17.73
C VAL A 222 5.09 6.84 19.08
N HIS A 223 6.26 6.26 19.38
CA HIS A 223 6.58 5.81 20.73
C HIS A 223 6.39 6.97 21.73
N LYS A 224 5.41 6.83 22.65
CA LYS A 224 5.37 7.60 23.90
C LYS A 224 5.80 6.71 25.06
N THR A 225 7.01 6.96 25.54
CA THR A 225 7.48 6.56 26.86
C THR A 225 6.60 7.17 27.94
N ILE A 226 6.24 6.37 28.93
CA ILE A 226 5.41 6.71 30.09
C ILE A 226 6.12 7.76 30.96
N SER A 227 5.41 8.81 31.34
CA SER A 227 5.60 9.47 32.65
C SER A 227 4.31 10.12 33.11
N ASN A 228 3.73 9.59 34.19
CA ASN A 228 2.53 10.08 34.87
C ASN A 228 2.72 11.52 35.40
N PRO A 229 1.74 12.42 35.26
CA PRO A 229 1.75 13.71 35.91
C PRO A 229 0.87 13.69 37.17
N TRP A 230 1.38 13.08 38.25
CA TRP A 230 0.97 13.38 39.62
C TRP A 230 2.22 13.39 40.50
N ASP A 231 3.17 14.26 40.16
CA ASP A 231 4.23 14.71 41.06
C ASP A 231 4.55 16.16 40.71
N LYS A 232 3.89 17.07 41.44
CA LYS A 232 4.20 18.49 41.74
C LYS A 232 2.93 19.35 41.76
N ALA A 233 2.15 19.19 42.85
CA ALA A 233 1.55 20.29 43.61
C ALA A 233 1.26 19.76 45.01
#